data_AF-A0A364N5S6-F1
#
_entry.id   AF-A0A364N5S6-F1
#
_cell.length_a   1.000
_cell.length_b   1.000
_cell.length_c   1.000
_cell.angle_alpha   90.00
_cell.angle_beta   90.00
_cell.angle_gamma   90.00
#
_symmetry.space_group_name_H-M   'P 1'
#
loop_
_entity.id
_entity.type
_entity.pdbx_description
1 polymer ?
#
loop_
_entity_poly.entity_id
_entity_poly.type
_entity_poly.pdbx_seq_one_letter_code
_entity_poly.pdbx_strand_id
1 'polypeptide(L)'
;MAPSQSYNGPTSLGYSRYASSQQKKNVSLFASHETDNAVATKEQITASSVNPSVALDTLDHNADAQLAIANGKALKDEVDKHAAIFSRTISSSVTNTRRLLELIRESAPDATDAIVDKIWNELEELFAAANDAKATLPAFLEKQRNNMSLYHTSMMNDTIRDTQDELNTSHKKVNIQHRLILEHQEAFQAYKDQTAGKLKELDDLRERVSRLTLEKGNLRDEIGRYVQLLEKERSTNADTLPRIDGLEKELGTLVGSKKQLLVEADTLRKALKDDHAKMAAVKQEITNRFAAELKSTADSLSKESQKITALNAMINQLKGAESTARLEADKTKKDNMALKDKYDYQAAEHAKAFAKLKEQTKLLDDMKIDTGRFQTENAKLKQRLTKIADLEEKVTKLEEEKSVMAGQTGGLAKELKIAKDEASKAKTECEGLLKRVDELQEVSLAAGDASGETDRAQEEKIVALETALQEWTELAKRSYKEYKDMLPTYRLADKYRKEALEGAQTIKGLELKLAAARTSQSNGDSSHWKAKYESLLDCVSV
;
A
#
# COMPACT_ATOMS: atom_id res chain seq x y z
N MET A 1 -72.14 65.84 3.34
CA MET A 1 -73.49 65.37 3.70
C MET A 1 -73.58 65.39 5.22
N ALA A 2 -74.61 65.92 5.89
CA ALA A 2 -75.60 66.93 5.52
C ALA A 2 -76.05 67.62 6.83
N PRO A 3 -76.39 68.92 6.86
CA PRO A 3 -76.73 69.60 8.11
C PRO A 3 -78.10 69.16 8.65
N SER A 4 -78.16 68.75 9.91
CA SER A 4 -79.40 68.37 10.59
C SER A 4 -80.24 69.61 10.93
N GLN A 5 -81.49 69.62 10.49
CA GLN A 5 -82.42 70.73 10.71
C GLN A 5 -82.93 70.79 12.16
N SER A 6 -83.11 71.99 12.70
CA SER A 6 -83.83 72.20 13.96
C SER A 6 -85.32 71.91 13.78
N TYR A 7 -85.90 71.10 14.67
CA TYR A 7 -87.32 70.76 14.66
C TYR A 7 -88.16 71.90 15.27
N ASN A 8 -88.93 72.61 14.44
CA ASN A 8 -89.93 73.57 14.91
C ASN A 8 -91.24 72.83 15.23
N GLY A 9 -91.74 72.99 16.46
CA GLY A 9 -93.01 72.40 16.90
C GLY A 9 -94.26 73.08 16.29
N PRO A 10 -95.45 72.45 16.39
CA PRO A 10 -96.65 72.89 15.67
C PRO A 10 -97.16 74.28 16.09
N THR A 11 -97.09 75.26 15.18
CA THR A 11 -97.47 76.66 15.43
C THR A 11 -98.97 76.89 15.19
N SER A 12 -99.87 76.23 15.93
CA SER A 12 -101.32 76.29 15.64
C SER A 12 -102.24 76.19 16.87
N LEU A 13 -102.24 77.20 17.75
CA LEU A 13 -103.31 77.40 18.76
C LEU A 13 -103.70 78.88 18.97
N GLY A 14 -103.50 79.73 17.97
CA GLY A 14 -103.72 81.18 18.03
C GLY A 14 -105.18 81.67 18.04
N TYR A 15 -106.17 80.78 18.23
CA TYR A 15 -107.61 81.09 18.11
C TYR A 15 -108.44 80.65 19.33
N SER A 16 -107.89 80.77 20.55
CA SER A 16 -108.65 80.58 21.79
C SER A 16 -109.31 81.89 22.25
N ARG A 17 -110.61 81.85 22.58
CA ARG A 17 -111.40 83.01 23.04
C ARG A 17 -111.12 83.45 24.49
N TYR A 18 -110.08 82.92 25.13
CA TYR A 18 -109.78 83.10 26.56
C TYR A 18 -108.44 83.80 26.85
N ALA A 19 -107.97 84.65 25.93
CA ALA A 19 -106.84 85.54 26.19
C ALA A 19 -107.27 86.69 27.12
N SER A 20 -106.89 86.61 28.41
CA SER A 20 -107.23 87.63 29.41
C SER A 20 -106.41 88.92 29.23
N SER A 21 -107.09 90.06 29.20
CA SER A 21 -106.49 91.39 29.04
C SER A 21 -106.11 92.05 30.37
N GLN A 22 -104.96 92.71 30.42
CA GLN A 22 -104.55 93.56 31.55
C GLN A 22 -105.42 94.82 31.71
N GLN A 23 -105.45 95.35 32.95
CA GLN A 23 -105.56 96.79 33.29
C GLN A 23 -106.79 97.62 32.83
N LYS A 24 -107.66 98.05 33.77
CA LYS A 24 -107.71 99.44 34.33
C LYS A 24 -109.03 99.82 35.06
N LYS A 25 -108.84 100.51 36.20
CA LYS A 25 -109.56 101.68 36.77
C LYS A 25 -111.10 101.76 36.85
N ASN A 26 -111.52 102.13 38.06
CA ASN A 26 -112.74 102.80 38.54
C ASN A 26 -113.38 103.84 37.59
N VAL A 27 -114.69 104.10 37.75
CA VAL A 27 -115.22 105.42 38.20
C VAL A 27 -116.73 105.39 38.60
N SER A 28 -116.98 106.05 39.75
CA SER A 28 -118.18 106.65 40.38
C SER A 28 -119.55 106.92 39.69
N LEU A 29 -120.55 107.07 40.59
CA LEU A 29 -121.70 108.02 40.61
C LEU A 29 -122.88 107.87 39.62
N PHE A 30 -124.12 107.74 40.14
CA PHE A 30 -124.99 108.88 40.54
C PHE A 30 -126.24 108.42 41.33
N ALA A 31 -127.05 109.35 41.86
CA ALA A 31 -128.21 109.06 42.72
C ALA A 31 -129.37 110.07 42.56
N SER A 32 -130.60 109.62 42.88
CA SER A 32 -131.81 110.41 43.20
C SER A 32 -132.86 109.44 43.82
N HIS A 33 -133.36 109.65 45.05
CA HIS A 33 -134.69 110.23 45.36
C HIS A 33 -135.86 109.54 44.60
N GLU A 34 -136.99 109.12 45.20
CA GLU A 34 -137.56 109.28 46.56
C GLU A 34 -138.79 108.31 46.74
N THR A 35 -139.59 108.14 47.81
CA THR A 35 -139.76 108.71 49.20
C THR A 35 -140.33 107.61 50.14
N ASP A 36 -140.40 107.85 51.47
CA ASP A 36 -141.25 107.21 52.51
C ASP A 36 -141.69 105.72 52.38
N ASN A 37 -140.76 104.81 52.71
CA ASN A 37 -140.89 103.95 53.90
C ASN A 37 -139.52 103.37 54.28
N ALA A 38 -139.17 103.37 55.56
CA ALA A 38 -137.79 103.16 56.01
C ALA A 38 -137.31 101.69 55.89
N VAL A 39 -136.63 101.38 54.78
CA VAL A 39 -135.83 100.16 54.59
C VAL A 39 -134.36 100.56 54.47
N ALA A 40 -133.47 99.89 55.21
CA ALA A 40 -132.05 100.25 55.26
C ALA A 40 -131.37 100.05 53.88
N THR A 41 -130.81 101.13 53.33
CA THR A 41 -130.08 101.08 52.06
C THR A 41 -128.67 100.51 52.23
N LYS A 42 -128.10 100.00 51.11
CA LYS A 42 -126.87 99.21 51.07
C LYS A 42 -125.64 99.88 51.70
N GLU A 43 -125.64 101.21 51.82
CA GLU A 43 -124.56 102.02 52.41
C GLU A 43 -124.62 102.11 53.95
N GLN A 44 -125.79 101.94 54.57
CA GLN A 44 -125.93 102.05 56.04
C GLN A 44 -125.32 100.86 56.78
N ILE A 45 -125.39 99.65 56.22
CA ILE A 45 -124.83 98.44 56.83
C ILE A 45 -123.29 98.54 56.90
N THR A 46 -122.66 99.05 55.85
CA THR A 46 -121.20 99.28 55.79
C THR A 46 -120.68 100.33 56.78
N ALA A 47 -121.54 101.19 57.35
CA ALA A 47 -121.13 102.18 58.33
C ALA A 47 -121.04 101.63 59.77
N SER A 48 -121.73 100.52 60.07
CA SER A 48 -121.90 100.02 61.45
C SER A 48 -120.93 98.89 61.87
N SER A 49 -120.06 98.42 60.98
CA SER A 49 -119.09 97.33 61.26
C SER A 49 -117.74 97.80 61.81
N VAL A 50 -117.55 99.11 62.01
CA VAL A 50 -116.27 99.69 62.47
C VAL A 50 -116.13 99.64 63.99
N ASN A 51 -116.00 98.43 64.54
CA ASN A 51 -115.52 98.20 65.91
C ASN A 51 -114.86 96.80 66.03
N PRO A 52 -113.52 96.69 65.94
CA PRO A 52 -112.84 95.41 65.80
C PRO A 52 -112.52 94.74 67.16
N SER A 53 -113.53 94.31 67.91
CA SER A 53 -113.34 93.37 69.02
C SER A 53 -114.59 92.53 69.33
N VAL A 54 -114.36 91.23 69.57
CA VAL A 54 -115.35 90.22 70.02
C VAL A 54 -116.53 89.96 69.06
N ALA A 55 -116.23 89.25 67.96
CA ALA A 55 -117.22 88.47 67.21
C ALA A 55 -116.59 87.14 66.75
N LEU A 56 -116.81 86.06 67.52
CA LEU A 56 -116.74 84.70 66.98
C LEU A 56 -118.06 84.39 66.27
N ASP A 57 -118.04 83.48 65.29
CA ASP A 57 -119.21 83.00 64.54
C ASP A 57 -120.03 84.03 63.73
N THR A 58 -119.41 85.15 63.31
CA THR A 58 -119.82 85.82 62.06
C THR A 58 -118.98 85.29 60.90
N LEU A 59 -119.47 84.22 60.26
CA LEU A 59 -119.00 83.79 58.92
C LEU A 59 -119.02 84.99 57.96
N ASP A 60 -117.92 85.20 57.21
CA ASP A 60 -117.80 86.24 56.17
C ASP A 60 -118.73 85.96 54.98
N HIS A 61 -120.02 86.22 55.18
CA HIS A 61 -121.03 86.19 54.13
C HIS A 61 -120.76 87.32 53.14
N ASN A 62 -120.96 87.06 51.84
CA ASN A 62 -120.95 88.10 50.81
C ASN A 62 -121.97 89.21 51.13
N ALA A 63 -121.67 90.45 50.72
CA ALA A 63 -122.45 91.64 51.08
C ALA A 63 -123.94 91.55 50.71
N ASP A 64 -124.30 90.81 49.66
CA ASP A 64 -125.71 90.59 49.30
C ASP A 64 -126.41 89.54 50.18
N ALA A 65 -125.69 88.54 50.70
CA ALA A 65 -126.20 87.66 51.76
C ALA A 65 -126.30 88.39 53.12
N GLN A 66 -125.36 89.29 53.45
CA GLN A 66 -125.48 90.15 54.65
C GLN A 66 -126.69 91.09 54.54
N LEU A 67 -126.89 91.71 53.37
CA LEU A 67 -128.07 92.54 53.07
C LEU A 67 -129.38 91.74 53.17
N ALA A 68 -129.39 90.48 52.70
CA ALA A 68 -130.53 89.58 52.86
C ALA A 68 -130.83 89.30 54.35
N ILE A 69 -129.82 88.94 55.16
CA ILE A 69 -129.96 88.73 56.61
C ILE A 69 -130.48 89.99 57.31
N ALA A 70 -129.92 91.17 57.00
CA ALA A 70 -130.35 92.45 57.56
C ALA A 70 -131.81 92.80 57.19
N ASN A 71 -132.17 92.64 55.91
CA ASN A 71 -133.55 92.78 55.45
C ASN A 71 -134.49 91.75 56.10
N GLY A 72 -133.98 90.57 56.46
CA GLY A 72 -134.77 89.50 57.08
C GLY A 72 -135.14 89.85 58.52
N LYS A 73 -134.20 90.46 59.24
CA LYS A 73 -134.45 91.05 60.55
C LYS A 73 -135.43 92.22 60.48
N ALA A 74 -135.20 93.20 59.59
CA ALA A 74 -136.09 94.34 59.42
C ALA A 74 -137.52 93.93 59.05
N LEU A 75 -137.67 92.91 58.19
CA LEU A 75 -138.96 92.35 57.81
C LEU A 75 -139.66 91.61 58.96
N LYS A 76 -138.89 90.97 59.85
CA LYS A 76 -139.44 90.39 61.08
C LYS A 76 -139.93 91.49 62.03
N ASP A 77 -139.14 92.54 62.22
CA ASP A 77 -139.52 93.69 63.06
C ASP A 77 -140.79 94.40 62.50
N GLU A 78 -140.97 94.42 61.17
CA GLU A 78 -142.20 94.86 60.50
C GLU A 78 -143.41 93.95 60.82
N VAL A 79 -143.25 92.62 60.78
CA VAL A 79 -144.29 91.66 61.18
C VAL A 79 -144.65 91.77 62.65
N ASP A 80 -143.66 91.77 63.54
CA ASP A 80 -143.89 91.83 64.99
C ASP A 80 -144.65 93.13 65.36
N LYS A 81 -144.40 94.24 64.63
CA LYS A 81 -145.16 95.50 64.74
C LYS A 81 -146.60 95.39 64.22
N HIS A 82 -146.83 94.86 63.02
CA HIS A 82 -148.20 94.70 62.47
C HIS A 82 -149.03 93.70 63.31
N ALA A 83 -148.42 92.60 63.74
CA ALA A 83 -149.05 91.62 64.63
C ALA A 83 -149.42 92.23 66.00
N ALA A 84 -148.56 93.09 66.56
CA ALA A 84 -148.86 93.82 67.80
C ALA A 84 -150.01 94.82 67.63
N ILE A 85 -150.07 95.56 66.52
CA ILE A 85 -151.19 96.48 66.21
C ILE A 85 -152.49 95.68 66.07
N PHE A 86 -152.52 94.66 65.21
CA PHE A 86 -153.68 93.80 64.97
C PHE A 86 -154.19 93.14 66.26
N SER A 87 -153.29 92.56 67.06
CA SER A 87 -153.62 91.95 68.36
C SER A 87 -154.18 92.97 69.36
N ARG A 88 -153.66 94.20 69.35
CA ARG A 88 -154.15 95.29 70.21
C ARG A 88 -155.55 95.73 69.81
N THR A 89 -155.80 95.98 68.52
CA THR A 89 -157.11 96.42 68.02
C THR A 89 -158.18 95.34 68.22
N ILE A 90 -157.86 94.06 67.96
CA ILE A 90 -158.78 92.96 68.30
C ILE A 90 -159.05 92.91 69.81
N SER A 91 -158.01 93.02 70.64
CA SER A 91 -158.17 92.96 72.09
C SER A 91 -159.03 94.11 72.64
N SER A 92 -158.85 95.34 72.14
CA SER A 92 -159.72 96.47 72.51
C SER A 92 -161.14 96.30 71.98
N SER A 93 -161.33 96.00 70.69
CA SER A 93 -162.67 95.87 70.10
C SER A 93 -163.47 94.72 70.71
N VAL A 94 -162.86 93.55 70.93
CA VAL A 94 -163.53 92.43 71.62
C VAL A 94 -163.91 92.79 73.06
N THR A 95 -163.04 93.53 73.77
CA THR A 95 -163.33 93.97 75.15
C THR A 95 -164.43 95.04 75.20
N ASN A 96 -164.41 96.01 74.29
CA ASN A 96 -165.44 97.05 74.18
C ASN A 96 -166.78 96.47 73.72
N THR A 97 -166.79 95.64 72.67
CA THR A 97 -167.97 94.92 72.19
C THR A 97 -168.59 94.06 73.30
N ARG A 98 -167.77 93.34 74.07
CA ARG A 98 -168.24 92.59 75.24
C ARG A 98 -168.89 93.51 76.29
N ARG A 99 -168.25 94.62 76.63
CA ARG A 99 -168.78 95.60 77.60
C ARG A 99 -170.08 96.25 77.11
N LEU A 100 -170.21 96.50 75.81
CA LEU A 100 -171.44 97.01 75.18
C LEU A 100 -172.56 95.96 75.20
N LEU A 101 -172.26 94.68 74.96
CA LEU A 101 -173.22 93.57 75.11
C LEU A 101 -173.65 93.38 76.57
N GLU A 102 -172.74 93.54 77.53
CA GLU A 102 -173.04 93.55 78.96
C GLU A 102 -173.95 94.75 79.32
N LEU A 103 -173.72 95.94 78.75
CA LEU A 103 -174.62 97.09 78.88
C LEU A 103 -176.01 96.86 78.26
N ILE A 104 -176.12 96.27 77.06
CA ILE A 104 -177.44 95.92 76.46
C ILE A 104 -178.20 94.96 77.39
N ARG A 105 -177.50 93.99 78.00
CA ARG A 105 -178.09 93.03 78.93
C ARG A 105 -178.60 93.67 80.23
N GLU A 106 -177.99 94.77 80.68
CA GLU A 106 -178.38 95.50 81.89
C GLU A 106 -179.40 96.62 81.64
N SER A 107 -179.60 97.08 80.40
CA SER A 107 -180.41 98.27 80.05
C SER A 107 -181.67 98.00 79.23
N ALA A 108 -182.22 96.78 79.29
CA ALA A 108 -183.54 96.44 78.76
C ALA A 108 -184.60 96.46 79.90
N PRO A 109 -185.86 96.88 79.65
CA PRO A 109 -186.56 96.79 78.36
C PRO A 109 -186.46 98.00 77.41
N ASP A 110 -186.03 99.19 77.85
CA ASP A 110 -185.91 100.39 76.99
C ASP A 110 -184.47 100.62 76.51
N ALA A 111 -183.90 99.63 75.82
CA ALA A 111 -182.57 99.77 75.19
C ALA A 111 -182.66 100.68 73.95
N THR A 112 -181.72 101.62 73.83
CA THR A 112 -181.73 102.65 72.75
C THR A 112 -180.68 102.36 71.66
N ASP A 113 -181.00 102.73 70.41
CA ASP A 113 -180.22 102.42 69.21
C ASP A 113 -178.72 102.78 69.32
N ALA A 114 -178.41 103.85 70.05
CA ALA A 114 -177.05 104.36 70.28
C ALA A 114 -176.08 103.39 71.00
N ILE A 115 -176.55 102.24 71.51
CA ILE A 115 -175.69 101.15 71.99
C ILE A 115 -175.40 100.14 70.87
N VAL A 116 -176.36 99.90 69.97
CA VAL A 116 -176.21 99.01 68.80
C VAL A 116 -175.24 99.60 67.80
N ASP A 117 -175.36 100.89 67.48
CA ASP A 117 -174.44 101.60 66.57
C ASP A 117 -172.97 101.52 67.05
N LYS A 118 -172.74 101.53 68.36
CA LYS A 118 -171.38 101.40 68.93
C LYS A 118 -170.83 99.99 68.78
N ILE A 119 -171.65 98.96 68.92
CA ILE A 119 -171.25 97.57 68.63
C ILE A 119 -170.95 97.42 67.14
N TRP A 120 -171.75 98.05 66.27
CA TRP A 120 -171.51 98.02 64.83
C TRP A 120 -170.17 98.68 64.45
N ASN A 121 -169.89 99.88 64.97
CA ASN A 121 -168.63 100.57 64.72
C ASN A 121 -167.40 99.79 65.23
N GLU A 122 -167.47 99.19 66.43
CA GLU A 122 -166.39 98.33 66.97
C GLU A 122 -166.17 97.06 66.13
N LEU A 123 -167.23 96.53 65.50
CA LEU A 123 -167.16 95.45 64.52
C LEU A 123 -166.56 95.91 63.18
N GLU A 124 -166.90 97.10 62.71
CA GLU A 124 -166.31 97.69 61.50
C GLU A 124 -164.83 98.03 61.70
N GLU A 125 -164.41 98.54 62.86
CA GLU A 125 -162.98 98.71 63.18
C GLU A 125 -162.22 97.38 63.20
N LEU A 126 -162.80 96.32 63.76
CA LEU A 126 -162.21 94.97 63.74
C LEU A 126 -162.14 94.41 62.31
N PHE A 127 -163.18 94.62 61.50
CA PHE A 127 -163.22 94.20 60.10
C PHE A 127 -162.25 95.01 59.22
N ALA A 128 -162.05 96.29 59.49
CA ALA A 128 -161.05 97.13 58.85
C ALA A 128 -159.62 96.64 59.20
N ALA A 129 -159.33 96.41 60.49
CA ALA A 129 -158.04 95.85 60.93
C ALA A 129 -157.76 94.46 60.34
N ALA A 130 -158.78 93.61 60.19
CA ALA A 130 -158.66 92.31 59.53
C ALA A 130 -158.41 92.43 58.02
N ASN A 131 -159.01 93.43 57.34
CA ASN A 131 -158.75 93.67 55.92
C ASN A 131 -157.37 94.31 55.67
N ASP A 132 -156.89 95.19 56.55
CA ASP A 132 -155.53 95.75 56.47
C ASP A 132 -154.45 94.67 56.68
N ALA A 133 -154.61 93.82 57.70
CA ALA A 133 -153.75 92.65 57.91
C ALA A 133 -153.77 91.69 56.71
N LYS A 134 -154.92 91.52 56.06
CA LYS A 134 -155.09 90.71 54.83
C LYS A 134 -154.49 91.38 53.59
N ALA A 135 -154.48 92.70 53.50
CA ALA A 135 -153.90 93.46 52.39
C ALA A 135 -152.37 93.59 52.47
N THR A 136 -151.82 93.64 53.69
CA THR A 136 -150.37 93.72 53.94
C THR A 136 -149.67 92.36 53.83
N LEU A 137 -150.34 91.25 54.16
CA LEU A 137 -149.75 89.90 54.13
C LEU A 137 -149.12 89.49 52.78
N PRO A 138 -149.73 89.72 51.59
CA PRO A 138 -149.10 89.40 50.30
C PRO A 138 -147.78 90.16 50.07
N ALA A 139 -147.72 91.44 50.44
CA ALA A 139 -146.52 92.26 50.31
C ALA A 139 -145.40 91.79 51.24
N PHE A 140 -145.73 91.38 52.48
CA PHE A 140 -144.78 90.71 53.36
C PHE A 140 -144.22 89.41 52.76
N LEU A 141 -145.09 88.53 52.24
CA LEU A 141 -144.67 87.26 51.65
C LEU A 141 -143.79 87.47 50.41
N GLU A 142 -144.06 88.49 49.60
CA GLU A 142 -143.22 88.86 48.46
C GLU A 142 -141.87 89.44 48.89
N LYS A 143 -141.83 90.34 49.90
CA LYS A 143 -140.59 90.80 50.54
C LYS A 143 -139.76 89.61 51.08
N GLN A 144 -140.41 88.66 51.76
CA GLN A 144 -139.75 87.47 52.32
C GLN A 144 -139.18 86.56 51.21
N ARG A 145 -139.97 86.29 50.16
CA ARG A 145 -139.54 85.53 48.99
C ARG A 145 -138.35 86.17 48.30
N ASN A 146 -138.40 87.48 48.03
CA ASN A 146 -137.34 88.19 47.34
C ASN A 146 -136.05 88.21 48.17
N ASN A 147 -136.16 88.33 49.49
CA ASN A 147 -135.05 88.20 50.42
C ASN A 147 -134.42 86.79 50.40
N MET A 148 -135.23 85.73 50.58
CA MET A 148 -134.74 84.34 50.47
C MET A 148 -134.09 84.07 49.11
N SER A 149 -134.63 84.64 48.03
CA SER A 149 -134.06 84.54 46.69
C SER A 149 -132.68 85.21 46.61
N LEU A 150 -132.49 86.39 47.22
CA LEU A 150 -131.19 87.07 47.30
C LEU A 150 -130.17 86.25 48.10
N TYR A 151 -130.56 85.75 49.28
CA TYR A 151 -129.69 84.91 50.11
C TYR A 151 -129.24 83.64 49.37
N HIS A 152 -130.17 82.89 48.77
CA HIS A 152 -129.84 81.69 48.00
C HIS A 152 -129.01 82.00 46.74
N THR A 153 -129.28 83.11 46.05
CA THR A 153 -128.50 83.51 44.86
C THR A 153 -127.07 83.90 45.24
N SER A 154 -126.88 84.63 46.35
CA SER A 154 -125.55 84.94 46.86
C SER A 154 -124.79 83.67 47.24
N MET A 155 -125.36 82.84 48.13
CA MET A 155 -124.73 81.59 48.57
C MET A 155 -124.40 80.65 47.41
N MET A 156 -125.26 80.58 46.38
CA MET A 156 -124.99 79.77 45.19
C MET A 156 -123.85 80.35 44.34
N ASN A 157 -123.79 81.67 44.15
CA ASN A 157 -122.69 82.33 43.45
C ASN A 157 -121.35 82.20 44.22
N ASP A 158 -121.38 82.30 45.54
CA ASP A 158 -120.23 82.10 46.41
C ASP A 158 -119.72 80.65 46.32
N THR A 159 -120.63 79.66 46.39
CA THR A 159 -120.31 78.23 46.19
C THR A 159 -119.74 77.95 44.79
N ILE A 160 -120.28 78.58 43.73
CA ILE A 160 -119.77 78.47 42.36
C ILE A 160 -118.36 79.07 42.26
N ARG A 161 -118.10 80.18 42.96
CA ARG A 161 -116.78 80.80 42.99
C ARG A 161 -115.75 79.92 43.70
N ASP A 162 -116.08 79.41 44.88
CA ASP A 162 -115.18 78.56 45.67
C ASP A 162 -114.83 77.27 44.93
N THR A 163 -115.83 76.61 44.32
CA THR A 163 -115.60 75.40 43.50
C THR A 163 -114.81 75.70 42.22
N GLN A 164 -114.98 76.88 41.62
CA GLN A 164 -114.17 77.32 40.47
C GLN A 164 -112.72 77.63 40.87
N ASP A 165 -112.48 78.21 42.04
CA ASP A 165 -111.13 78.51 42.55
C ASP A 165 -110.42 77.26 43.12
N GLU A 166 -111.15 76.29 43.67
CA GLU A 166 -110.64 74.95 43.94
C GLU A 166 -110.25 74.24 42.63
N LEU A 167 -111.11 74.25 41.60
CA LEU A 167 -110.81 73.67 40.30
C LEU A 167 -109.58 74.32 39.64
N ASN A 168 -109.49 75.66 39.68
CA ASN A 168 -108.32 76.41 39.24
C ASN A 168 -107.05 75.98 39.99
N THR A 169 -107.16 75.73 41.29
CA THR A 169 -106.04 75.30 42.14
C THR A 169 -105.63 73.85 41.88
N SER A 170 -106.60 72.96 41.65
CA SER A 170 -106.38 71.59 41.21
C SER A 170 -105.68 71.53 39.85
N HIS A 171 -106.14 72.32 38.87
CA HIS A 171 -105.50 72.44 37.56
C HIS A 171 -104.05 72.97 37.66
N LYS A 172 -103.78 73.97 38.52
CA LYS A 172 -102.40 74.43 38.80
C LYS A 172 -101.55 73.30 39.40
N LYS A 173 -102.08 72.55 40.37
CA LYS A 173 -101.39 71.42 41.02
C LYS A 173 -101.04 70.32 40.01
N VAL A 174 -101.99 69.91 39.16
CA VAL A 174 -101.77 68.92 38.09
C VAL A 174 -100.70 69.41 37.10
N ASN A 175 -100.75 70.67 36.68
CA ASN A 175 -99.75 71.23 35.76
C ASN A 175 -98.33 71.30 36.38
N ILE A 176 -98.23 71.59 37.69
CA ILE A 176 -96.95 71.56 38.42
C ILE A 176 -96.43 70.12 38.54
N GLN A 177 -97.29 69.16 38.89
CA GLN A 177 -96.92 67.74 38.97
C GLN A 177 -96.50 67.18 37.61
N HIS A 178 -97.21 67.52 36.52
CA HIS A 178 -96.87 67.10 35.17
C HIS A 178 -95.52 67.68 34.72
N ARG A 179 -95.25 68.97 35.01
CA ARG A 179 -93.94 69.57 34.75
C ARG A 179 -92.82 68.86 35.50
N LEU A 180 -92.99 68.61 36.81
CA LEU A 180 -91.99 67.91 37.63
C LEU A 180 -91.70 66.50 37.10
N ILE A 181 -92.73 65.78 36.60
CA ILE A 181 -92.56 64.48 35.96
C ILE A 181 -91.70 64.59 34.68
N LEU A 182 -91.94 65.60 33.85
CA LEU A 182 -91.13 65.85 32.64
C LEU A 182 -89.69 66.23 32.99
N GLU A 183 -89.48 67.14 33.95
CA GLU A 183 -88.16 67.53 34.45
C GLU A 183 -87.39 66.32 35.02
N HIS A 184 -88.07 65.43 35.75
CA HIS A 184 -87.47 64.18 36.24
C HIS A 184 -87.15 63.19 35.12
N GLN A 185 -87.98 63.09 34.08
CA GLN A 185 -87.73 62.24 32.91
C GLN A 185 -86.53 62.74 32.09
N GLU A 186 -86.43 64.05 31.87
CA GLU A 186 -85.29 64.69 31.21
C GLU A 186 -83.99 64.50 32.01
N ALA A 187 -84.02 64.76 33.33
CA ALA A 187 -82.88 64.55 34.21
C ALA A 187 -82.42 63.08 34.25
N PHE A 188 -83.36 62.12 34.28
CA PHE A 188 -83.03 60.69 34.24
C PHE A 188 -82.43 60.26 32.89
N GLN A 189 -82.96 60.77 31.77
CA GLN A 189 -82.43 60.47 30.43
C GLN A 189 -81.03 61.11 30.25
N ALA A 190 -80.82 62.36 30.68
CA ALA A 190 -79.51 63.00 30.67
C ALA A 190 -78.48 62.25 31.56
N TYR A 191 -78.89 61.75 32.73
CA TYR A 191 -78.05 60.89 33.57
C TYR A 191 -77.71 59.56 32.89
N LYS A 192 -78.69 58.94 32.22
CA LYS A 192 -78.50 57.69 31.47
C LYS A 192 -77.52 57.87 30.30
N ASP A 193 -77.63 58.96 29.55
CA ASP A 193 -76.73 59.24 28.43
C ASP A 193 -75.31 59.59 28.91
N GLN A 194 -75.17 60.33 30.02
CA GLN A 194 -73.88 60.59 30.65
C GLN A 194 -73.23 59.32 31.22
N THR A 195 -74.02 58.39 31.77
CA THR A 195 -73.51 57.13 32.32
C THR A 195 -73.23 56.09 31.26
N ALA A 196 -73.96 56.06 30.14
CA ALA A 196 -73.69 55.16 29.02
C ALA A 196 -72.28 55.36 28.44
N GLY A 197 -71.82 56.62 28.30
CA GLY A 197 -70.44 56.92 27.90
C GLY A 197 -69.41 56.36 28.88
N LYS A 198 -69.58 56.65 30.18
CA LYS A 198 -68.68 56.18 31.26
C LYS A 198 -68.65 54.66 31.41
N LEU A 199 -69.78 53.98 31.20
CA LEU A 199 -69.86 52.52 31.21
C LEU A 199 -69.07 51.92 30.04
N LYS A 200 -69.19 52.51 28.84
CA LYS A 200 -68.39 52.09 27.69
C LYS A 200 -66.89 52.32 27.92
N GLU A 201 -66.50 53.47 28.46
CA GLU A 201 -65.11 53.76 28.83
C GLU A 201 -64.56 52.73 29.84
N LEU A 202 -65.38 52.27 30.80
CA LEU A 202 -64.99 51.22 31.74
C LEU A 202 -64.84 49.85 31.09
N ASP A 203 -65.70 49.47 30.13
CA ASP A 203 -65.55 48.21 29.38
C ASP A 203 -64.35 48.26 28.42
N ASP A 204 -64.12 49.38 27.70
CA ASP A 204 -62.95 49.60 26.85
C ASP A 204 -61.65 49.54 27.68
N LEU A 205 -61.64 50.12 28.89
CA LEU A 205 -60.53 50.02 29.85
C LEU A 205 -60.34 48.59 30.38
N ARG A 206 -61.42 47.87 30.67
CA ARG A 206 -61.39 46.48 31.14
C ARG A 206 -60.84 45.54 30.07
N GLU A 207 -61.21 45.72 28.81
CA GLU A 207 -60.63 44.98 27.69
C GLU A 207 -59.14 45.30 27.55
N ARG A 208 -58.76 46.58 27.61
CA ARG A 208 -57.35 47.01 27.55
C ARG A 208 -56.50 46.41 28.69
N VAL A 209 -57.02 46.40 29.92
CA VAL A 209 -56.35 45.73 31.06
C VAL A 209 -56.22 44.23 30.81
N SER A 210 -57.25 43.57 30.28
CA SER A 210 -57.22 42.14 29.96
C SER A 210 -56.18 41.80 28.88
N ARG A 211 -56.09 42.61 27.80
CA ARG A 211 -55.06 42.50 26.76
C ARG A 211 -53.66 42.68 27.35
N LEU A 212 -53.42 43.75 28.10
CA LEU A 212 -52.13 44.03 28.75
C LEU A 212 -51.72 42.93 29.75
N THR A 213 -52.68 42.30 30.45
CA THR A 213 -52.41 41.15 31.33
C THR A 213 -51.95 39.93 30.53
N LEU A 214 -52.56 39.66 29.37
CA LEU A 214 -52.19 38.55 28.49
C LEU A 214 -50.83 38.81 27.79
N GLU A 215 -50.59 40.02 27.30
CA GLU A 215 -49.29 40.44 26.75
C GLU A 215 -48.16 40.31 27.78
N LYS A 216 -48.41 40.73 29.04
CA LYS A 216 -47.49 40.54 30.16
C LYS A 216 -47.24 39.06 30.49
N GLY A 217 -48.22 38.18 30.27
CA GLY A 217 -48.05 36.72 30.34
C GLY A 217 -47.11 36.22 29.25
N ASN A 218 -47.45 36.50 27.98
CA ASN A 218 -46.67 36.09 26.82
C ASN A 218 -45.20 36.53 26.90
N LEU A 219 -44.94 37.77 27.31
CA LEU A 219 -43.58 38.30 27.51
C LEU A 219 -42.83 37.59 28.64
N ARG A 220 -43.52 37.14 29.69
CA ARG A 220 -42.92 36.37 30.78
C ARG A 220 -42.52 34.96 30.32
N ASP A 221 -43.35 34.32 29.52
CA ASP A 221 -43.09 33.01 28.93
C ASP A 221 -42.02 33.07 27.84
N GLU A 222 -41.88 34.21 27.16
CA GLU A 222 -40.78 34.50 26.23
C GLU A 222 -39.46 34.72 26.95
N ILE A 223 -39.43 35.54 28.02
CA ILE A 223 -38.26 35.67 28.90
C ILE A 223 -37.86 34.30 29.48
N GLY A 224 -38.82 33.48 29.91
CA GLY A 224 -38.57 32.12 30.38
C GLY A 224 -37.90 31.22 29.32
N ARG A 225 -38.35 31.29 28.06
CA ARG A 225 -37.72 30.60 26.92
C ARG A 225 -36.31 31.10 26.63
N TYR A 226 -36.06 32.41 26.67
CA TYR A 226 -34.71 32.96 26.50
C TYR A 226 -33.76 32.56 27.64
N VAL A 227 -34.23 32.52 28.89
CA VAL A 227 -33.44 32.01 30.02
C VAL A 227 -33.08 30.53 29.80
N GLN A 228 -34.04 29.68 29.41
CA GLN A 228 -33.77 28.26 29.12
C GLN A 228 -32.78 28.06 27.96
N LEU A 229 -32.87 28.87 26.90
CA LEU A 229 -31.89 28.84 25.80
C LEU A 229 -30.49 29.24 26.27
N LEU A 230 -30.38 30.28 27.10
CA LEU A 230 -29.10 30.77 27.63
C LEU A 230 -28.47 29.78 28.63
N GLU A 231 -29.29 29.13 29.46
CA GLU A 231 -28.86 28.03 30.34
C GLU A 231 -28.32 26.83 29.52
N LYS A 232 -29.01 26.47 28.43
CA LYS A 232 -28.60 25.40 27.52
C LYS A 232 -27.30 25.75 26.78
N GLU A 233 -27.18 26.97 26.24
CA GLU A 233 -25.95 27.48 25.62
C GLU A 233 -24.77 27.37 26.60
N ARG A 234 -24.97 27.80 27.86
CA ARG A 234 -23.98 27.68 28.94
C ARG A 234 -23.59 26.24 29.22
N SER A 235 -24.55 25.31 29.32
CA SER A 235 -24.21 23.90 29.54
C SER A 235 -23.42 23.32 28.36
N THR A 236 -23.82 23.62 27.12
CA THR A 236 -23.06 23.17 25.94
C THR A 236 -21.65 23.78 25.86
N ASN A 237 -21.48 25.04 26.29
CA ASN A 237 -20.18 25.70 26.30
C ASN A 237 -19.27 25.14 27.42
N ALA A 238 -19.86 24.79 28.57
CA ALA A 238 -19.19 24.08 29.65
C ALA A 238 -18.77 22.65 29.25
N ASP A 239 -19.49 21.98 28.35
CA ASP A 239 -19.11 20.69 27.76
C ASP A 239 -18.05 20.82 26.65
N THR A 240 -18.00 21.93 25.90
CA THR A 240 -17.00 22.13 24.83
C THR A 240 -15.62 22.49 25.35
N LEU A 241 -15.52 23.29 26.42
CA LEU A 241 -14.23 23.66 27.02
C LEU A 241 -13.35 22.45 27.39
N PRO A 242 -13.80 21.44 28.17
CA PRO A 242 -12.99 20.28 28.51
C PRO A 242 -12.66 19.38 27.28
N ARG A 243 -13.44 19.47 26.19
CA ARG A 243 -13.10 18.81 24.91
C ARG A 243 -11.97 19.56 24.19
N ILE A 244 -11.97 20.89 24.21
CA ILE A 244 -10.87 21.71 23.67
C ILE A 244 -9.58 21.43 24.46
N ASP A 245 -9.64 21.47 25.80
CA ASP A 245 -8.54 21.08 26.69
C ASP A 245 -8.00 19.67 26.41
N GLY A 246 -8.88 18.73 26.05
CA GLY A 246 -8.52 17.36 25.66
C GLY A 246 -7.75 17.35 24.34
N LEU A 247 -8.30 18.00 23.31
CA LEU A 247 -7.70 18.11 21.98
C LEU A 247 -6.37 18.87 22.00
N GLU A 248 -6.19 19.89 22.84
CA GLU A 248 -4.89 20.56 23.02
C GLU A 248 -3.85 19.63 23.66
N LYS A 249 -4.24 18.78 24.61
CA LYS A 249 -3.34 17.77 25.21
C LYS A 249 -2.95 16.69 24.19
N GLU A 250 -3.90 16.21 23.39
CA GLU A 250 -3.64 15.28 22.28
C GLU A 250 -2.73 15.89 21.20
N LEU A 251 -2.97 17.15 20.83
CA LEU A 251 -2.10 17.89 19.91
C LEU A 251 -0.68 18.06 20.50
N GLY A 252 -0.58 18.32 21.80
CA GLY A 252 0.68 18.41 22.54
C GLY A 252 1.48 17.09 22.52
N THR A 253 0.85 15.95 22.78
CA THR A 253 1.51 14.64 22.72
C THR A 253 1.89 14.26 21.29
N LEU A 254 1.06 14.58 20.30
CA LEU A 254 1.35 14.35 18.87
C LEU A 254 2.53 15.21 18.38
N VAL A 255 2.63 16.47 18.82
CA VAL A 255 3.78 17.35 18.56
C VAL A 255 5.05 16.82 19.25
N GLY A 256 4.93 16.25 20.45
CA GLY A 256 6.03 15.55 21.15
C GLY A 256 6.53 14.35 20.35
N SER A 257 5.62 13.44 19.97
CA SER A 257 5.92 12.26 19.13
C SER A 257 6.58 12.65 17.80
N LYS A 258 6.05 13.68 17.11
CA LYS A 258 6.63 14.20 15.87
C LYS A 258 8.07 14.69 16.05
N LYS A 259 8.40 15.36 17.17
CA LYS A 259 9.78 15.78 17.47
C LYS A 259 10.70 14.57 17.69
N GLN A 260 10.24 13.55 18.40
CA GLN A 260 11.00 12.33 18.66
C GLN A 260 11.29 11.55 17.35
N LEU A 261 10.28 11.37 16.50
CA LEU A 261 10.43 10.72 15.19
C LEU A 261 11.38 11.47 14.24
N LEU A 262 11.46 12.81 14.32
CA LEU A 262 12.43 13.59 13.55
C LEU A 262 13.87 13.34 14.05
N VAL A 263 14.10 13.29 15.36
CA VAL A 263 15.41 12.96 15.95
C VAL A 263 15.84 11.53 15.59
N GLU A 264 14.90 10.57 15.60
CA GLU A 264 15.15 9.20 15.17
C GLU A 264 15.49 9.12 13.68
N ALA A 265 14.72 9.80 12.82
CA ALA A 265 14.97 9.85 11.38
C ALA A 265 16.35 10.46 11.03
N ASP A 266 16.77 11.52 11.71
CA ASP A 266 18.12 12.10 11.52
C ASP A 266 19.24 11.23 12.12
N THR A 267 18.95 10.43 13.15
CA THR A 267 19.88 9.43 13.69
C THR A 267 20.06 8.27 12.70
N LEU A 268 18.97 7.74 12.13
CA LEU A 268 19.01 6.73 11.08
C LEU A 268 19.71 7.24 9.81
N ARG A 269 19.51 8.51 9.42
CA ARG A 269 20.26 9.14 8.31
C ARG A 269 21.76 9.21 8.55
N LYS A 270 22.21 9.42 9.80
CA LYS A 270 23.65 9.38 10.14
C LYS A 270 24.19 7.96 10.03
N ALA A 271 23.57 6.99 10.71
CA ALA A 271 23.96 5.59 10.66
C ALA A 271 24.04 5.05 9.21
N LEU A 272 23.05 5.38 8.37
CA LEU A 272 23.02 4.99 6.96
C LEU A 272 24.17 5.62 6.15
N LYS A 273 24.55 6.88 6.42
CA LYS A 273 25.74 7.50 5.81
C LYS A 273 27.03 6.83 6.25
N ASP A 274 27.16 6.54 7.54
CA ASP A 274 28.36 5.91 8.11
C ASP A 274 28.55 4.50 7.55
N ASP A 275 27.48 3.71 7.42
CA ASP A 275 27.52 2.39 6.79
C ASP A 275 27.76 2.47 5.27
N HIS A 276 27.27 3.51 4.58
CA HIS A 276 27.63 3.74 3.17
C HIS A 276 29.14 4.06 3.02
N ALA A 277 29.71 4.83 3.95
CA ALA A 277 31.15 5.12 3.97
C ALA A 277 31.98 3.87 4.27
N LYS A 278 31.58 3.04 5.24
CA LYS A 278 32.18 1.72 5.50
C LYS A 278 32.11 0.81 4.26
N MET A 279 30.95 0.71 3.61
CA MET A 279 30.78 -0.10 2.41
C MET A 279 31.65 0.42 1.25
N ALA A 280 31.79 1.74 1.09
CA ALA A 280 32.69 2.33 0.09
C ALA A 280 34.16 1.99 0.38
N ALA A 281 34.61 2.12 1.63
CA ALA A 281 35.96 1.75 2.05
C ALA A 281 36.26 0.26 1.81
N VAL A 282 35.36 -0.65 2.25
CA VAL A 282 35.50 -2.10 2.05
C VAL A 282 35.49 -2.46 0.56
N LYS A 283 34.62 -1.84 -0.26
CA LYS A 283 34.64 -2.03 -1.72
C LYS A 283 35.95 -1.58 -2.35
N GLN A 284 36.53 -0.47 -1.89
CA GLN A 284 37.81 0.02 -2.40
C GLN A 284 38.98 -0.86 -1.94
N GLU A 285 38.97 -1.36 -0.69
CA GLU A 285 39.95 -2.33 -0.19
C GLU A 285 39.93 -3.64 -1.00
N ILE A 286 38.73 -4.20 -1.22
CA ILE A 286 38.53 -5.39 -2.08
C ILE A 286 39.02 -5.12 -3.52
N THR A 287 38.71 -3.95 -4.08
CA THR A 287 39.16 -3.56 -5.43
C THR A 287 40.69 -3.44 -5.50
N ASN A 288 41.32 -2.82 -4.51
CA ASN A 288 42.77 -2.71 -4.40
C ASN A 288 43.44 -4.09 -4.28
N ARG A 289 42.84 -4.99 -3.48
CA ARG A 289 43.30 -6.37 -3.32
C ARG A 289 43.23 -7.15 -4.64
N PHE A 290 42.09 -7.13 -5.33
CA PHE A 290 41.97 -7.77 -6.64
C PHE A 290 42.93 -7.17 -7.67
N ALA A 291 43.14 -5.85 -7.67
CA ALA A 291 44.13 -5.22 -8.56
C ALA A 291 45.57 -5.68 -8.27
N ALA A 292 45.93 -5.88 -6.99
CA ALA A 292 47.23 -6.41 -6.58
C ALA A 292 47.39 -7.90 -6.95
N GLU A 293 46.37 -8.73 -6.73
CA GLU A 293 46.36 -10.15 -7.11
C GLU A 293 46.40 -10.34 -8.64
N LEU A 294 45.69 -9.52 -9.40
CA LEU A 294 45.69 -9.51 -10.87
C LEU A 294 47.04 -9.05 -11.44
N LYS A 295 47.68 -8.04 -10.81
CA LYS A 295 49.06 -7.66 -11.15
C LYS A 295 50.06 -8.78 -10.84
N SER A 296 50.00 -9.38 -9.66
CA SER A 296 50.89 -10.47 -9.23
C SER A 296 50.79 -11.72 -10.12
N THR A 297 49.57 -12.06 -10.55
CA THR A 297 49.32 -13.15 -11.50
C THR A 297 49.78 -12.79 -12.92
N ALA A 298 49.62 -11.54 -13.38
CA ALA A 298 50.18 -11.08 -14.65
C ALA A 298 51.73 -11.08 -14.67
N ASP A 299 52.38 -10.61 -13.59
CA ASP A 299 53.84 -10.65 -13.42
C ASP A 299 54.36 -12.09 -13.39
N SER A 300 53.60 -13.02 -12.79
CA SER A 300 53.90 -14.46 -12.79
C SER A 300 53.75 -15.09 -14.18
N LEU A 301 52.66 -14.78 -14.89
CA LEU A 301 52.43 -15.23 -16.26
C LEU A 301 53.50 -14.72 -17.23
N SER A 302 53.94 -13.48 -17.05
CA SER A 302 55.05 -12.87 -17.81
C SER A 302 56.35 -13.65 -17.62
N LYS A 303 56.71 -13.97 -16.37
CA LYS A 303 57.88 -14.82 -16.05
C LYS A 303 57.77 -16.22 -16.67
N GLU A 304 56.60 -16.85 -16.61
CA GLU A 304 56.43 -18.20 -17.19
C GLU A 304 56.48 -18.17 -18.73
N SER A 305 55.94 -17.14 -19.35
CA SER A 305 56.07 -16.89 -20.80
C SER A 305 57.53 -16.68 -21.22
N GLN A 306 58.33 -15.96 -20.41
CA GLN A 306 59.77 -15.83 -20.61
C GLN A 306 60.50 -17.18 -20.49
N LYS A 307 60.17 -18.02 -19.49
CA LYS A 307 60.71 -19.39 -19.38
C LYS A 307 60.35 -20.25 -20.59
N ILE A 308 59.08 -20.23 -21.04
CA ILE A 308 58.62 -20.98 -22.21
C ILE A 308 59.38 -20.52 -23.46
N THR A 309 59.62 -19.22 -23.62
CA THR A 309 60.41 -18.66 -24.72
C THR A 309 61.87 -19.14 -24.66
N ALA A 310 62.50 -19.12 -23.48
CA ALA A 310 63.86 -19.61 -23.28
C ALA A 310 63.99 -21.13 -23.51
N LEU A 311 63.03 -21.93 -23.03
CA LEU A 311 62.97 -23.37 -23.26
C LEU A 311 62.78 -23.69 -24.75
N ASN A 312 61.93 -22.96 -25.47
CA ASN A 312 61.77 -23.12 -26.91
C ASN A 312 63.06 -22.77 -27.68
N ALA A 313 63.78 -21.72 -27.28
CA ALA A 313 65.09 -21.41 -27.85
C ALA A 313 66.10 -22.54 -27.58
N MET A 314 66.14 -23.08 -26.35
CA MET A 314 67.01 -24.19 -25.98
C MET A 314 66.67 -25.49 -26.73
N ILE A 315 65.38 -25.81 -26.91
CA ILE A 315 64.91 -26.94 -27.72
C ILE A 315 65.34 -26.79 -29.19
N ASN A 316 65.27 -25.58 -29.75
CA ASN A 316 65.70 -25.33 -31.12
C ASN A 316 67.24 -25.41 -31.26
N GLN A 317 67.99 -24.94 -30.27
CA GLN A 317 69.44 -25.13 -30.19
C GLN A 317 69.83 -26.62 -30.09
N LEU A 318 69.12 -27.40 -29.26
CA LEU A 318 69.33 -28.84 -29.13
C LEU A 318 68.99 -29.60 -30.42
N LYS A 319 67.91 -29.25 -31.13
CA LYS A 319 67.62 -29.80 -32.47
C LYS A 319 68.71 -29.47 -33.49
N GLY A 320 69.27 -28.26 -33.44
CA GLY A 320 70.42 -27.88 -34.26
C GLY A 320 71.65 -28.73 -33.95
N ALA A 321 71.98 -28.89 -32.67
CA ALA A 321 73.09 -29.75 -32.23
C ALA A 321 72.88 -31.23 -32.60
N GLU A 322 71.66 -31.77 -32.46
CA GLU A 322 71.31 -33.12 -32.87
C GLU A 322 71.46 -33.31 -34.39
N SER A 323 71.04 -32.33 -35.20
CA SER A 323 71.22 -32.36 -36.65
C SER A 323 72.70 -32.39 -37.04
N THR A 324 73.55 -31.59 -36.39
CA THR A 324 75.00 -31.61 -36.60
C THR A 324 75.61 -32.95 -36.18
N ALA A 325 75.23 -33.48 -35.01
CA ALA A 325 75.71 -34.77 -34.52
C ALA A 325 75.28 -35.95 -35.43
N ARG A 326 74.07 -35.90 -36.00
CA ARG A 326 73.63 -36.88 -37.02
C ARG A 326 74.47 -36.80 -38.29
N LEU A 327 74.77 -35.60 -38.79
CA LEU A 327 75.64 -35.42 -39.96
C LEU A 327 77.07 -35.92 -39.70
N GLU A 328 77.60 -35.71 -38.50
CA GLU A 328 78.92 -36.21 -38.09
C GLU A 328 78.93 -37.75 -37.88
N ALA A 329 77.85 -38.32 -37.35
CA ALA A 329 77.66 -39.77 -37.28
C ALA A 329 77.56 -40.42 -38.68
N ASP A 330 76.82 -39.83 -39.62
CA ASP A 330 76.76 -40.33 -41.00
C ASP A 330 78.09 -40.14 -41.76
N LYS A 331 78.84 -39.08 -41.45
CA LYS A 331 80.20 -38.88 -41.98
C LYS A 331 81.15 -39.95 -41.45
N THR A 332 81.27 -40.10 -40.13
CA THR A 332 82.15 -41.10 -39.50
C THR A 332 81.77 -42.54 -39.85
N LYS A 333 80.48 -42.81 -40.13
CA LYS A 333 80.01 -44.07 -40.71
C LYS A 333 80.51 -44.29 -42.14
N LYS A 334 80.46 -43.28 -43.02
CA LYS A 334 81.04 -43.34 -44.38
C LYS A 334 82.57 -43.51 -44.34
N ASP A 335 83.24 -42.77 -43.45
CA ASP A 335 84.69 -42.86 -43.27
C ASP A 335 85.10 -44.26 -42.77
N ASN A 336 84.34 -44.87 -41.84
CA ASN A 336 84.53 -46.26 -41.42
C ASN A 336 84.26 -47.29 -42.53
N MET A 337 83.24 -47.08 -43.38
CA MET A 337 83.02 -47.94 -44.55
C MET A 337 84.21 -47.87 -45.51
N ALA A 338 84.66 -46.66 -45.88
CA ALA A 338 85.82 -46.48 -46.74
C ALA A 338 87.14 -47.00 -46.12
N LEU A 339 87.25 -47.00 -44.79
CA LEU A 339 88.38 -47.62 -44.08
C LEU A 339 88.29 -49.16 -44.09
N LYS A 340 87.09 -49.73 -43.92
CA LYS A 340 86.85 -51.17 -44.07
C LYS A 340 87.16 -51.64 -45.49
N ASP A 341 86.69 -50.92 -46.51
CA ASP A 341 86.95 -51.26 -47.90
C ASP A 341 88.46 -51.23 -48.23
N LYS A 342 89.22 -50.31 -47.62
CA LYS A 342 90.69 -50.30 -47.68
C LYS A 342 91.32 -51.51 -46.99
N TYR A 343 90.83 -51.92 -45.81
CA TYR A 343 91.32 -53.11 -45.13
C TYR A 343 91.00 -54.40 -45.88
N ASP A 344 89.79 -54.54 -46.43
CA ASP A 344 89.39 -55.68 -47.26
C ASP A 344 90.24 -55.75 -48.54
N TYR A 345 90.53 -54.60 -49.18
CA TYR A 345 91.46 -54.51 -50.31
C TYR A 345 92.90 -54.89 -49.93
N GLN A 346 93.43 -54.37 -48.81
CA GLN A 346 94.76 -54.72 -48.32
C GLN A 346 94.86 -56.21 -47.96
N ALA A 347 93.83 -56.79 -47.34
CA ALA A 347 93.77 -58.22 -47.06
C ALA A 347 93.78 -59.05 -48.35
N ALA A 348 93.08 -58.60 -49.39
CA ALA A 348 93.10 -59.25 -50.71
C ALA A 348 94.48 -59.14 -51.40
N GLU A 349 95.15 -57.98 -51.34
CA GLU A 349 96.51 -57.82 -51.85
C GLU A 349 97.53 -58.68 -51.08
N HIS A 350 97.46 -58.71 -49.74
CA HIS A 350 98.28 -59.60 -48.94
C HIS A 350 98.01 -61.08 -49.24
N ALA A 351 96.75 -61.48 -49.46
CA ALA A 351 96.41 -62.84 -49.86
C ALA A 351 97.01 -63.21 -51.24
N LYS A 352 96.96 -62.31 -52.23
CA LYS A 352 97.65 -62.51 -53.53
C LYS A 352 99.17 -62.61 -53.34
N ALA A 353 99.76 -61.74 -52.52
CA ALA A 353 101.20 -61.75 -52.24
C ALA A 353 101.63 -63.05 -51.56
N PHE A 354 100.88 -63.56 -50.59
CA PHE A 354 101.12 -64.87 -49.96
C PHE A 354 100.93 -66.04 -50.93
N ALA A 355 99.94 -65.98 -51.84
CA ALA A 355 99.77 -67.01 -52.87
C ALA A 355 100.99 -67.04 -53.82
N LYS A 356 101.43 -65.88 -54.30
CA LYS A 356 102.63 -65.74 -55.16
C LYS A 356 103.91 -66.17 -54.44
N LEU A 357 104.07 -65.81 -53.16
CA LEU A 357 105.19 -66.25 -52.33
C LEU A 357 105.21 -67.79 -52.21
N LYS A 358 104.04 -68.42 -52.00
CA LYS A 358 103.91 -69.87 -51.90
C LYS A 358 104.24 -70.60 -53.21
N GLU A 359 103.93 -70.01 -54.37
CA GLU A 359 104.38 -70.51 -55.67
C GLU A 359 105.90 -70.36 -55.85
N GLN A 360 106.47 -69.22 -55.45
CA GLN A 360 107.93 -69.03 -55.47
C GLN A 360 108.66 -69.97 -54.50
N THR A 361 108.08 -70.30 -53.34
CA THR A 361 108.63 -71.30 -52.41
C THR A 361 108.65 -72.70 -53.04
N LYS A 362 107.56 -73.12 -53.71
CA LYS A 362 107.54 -74.38 -54.47
C LYS A 362 108.65 -74.42 -55.52
N LEU A 363 108.77 -73.37 -56.34
CA LEU A 363 109.79 -73.29 -57.39
C LEU A 363 111.21 -73.41 -56.82
N LEU A 364 111.44 -72.85 -55.62
CA LEU A 364 112.71 -72.99 -54.89
C LEU A 364 112.95 -74.41 -54.37
N ASP A 365 111.93 -75.09 -53.84
CA ASP A 365 112.05 -76.48 -53.41
C ASP A 365 112.25 -77.45 -54.60
N ASP A 366 111.58 -77.21 -55.74
CA ASP A 366 111.80 -77.96 -56.99
C ASP A 366 113.24 -77.77 -57.50
N MET A 367 113.74 -76.52 -57.58
CA MET A 367 115.13 -76.22 -57.92
C MET A 367 116.15 -76.86 -56.95
N LYS A 368 115.79 -76.98 -55.67
CA LYS A 368 116.62 -77.60 -54.62
C LYS A 368 116.67 -79.11 -54.75
N ILE A 369 115.59 -79.76 -55.17
CA ILE A 369 115.56 -81.18 -55.55
C ILE A 369 116.49 -81.43 -56.75
N ASP A 370 116.37 -80.64 -57.82
CA ASP A 370 117.26 -80.75 -58.98
C ASP A 370 118.73 -80.47 -58.62
N THR A 371 119.00 -79.50 -57.75
CA THR A 371 120.37 -79.24 -57.25
C THR A 371 120.95 -80.46 -56.52
N GLY A 372 120.18 -81.14 -55.68
CA GLY A 372 120.59 -82.39 -55.03
C GLY A 372 120.81 -83.55 -56.02
N ARG A 373 119.99 -83.61 -57.08
CA ARG A 373 120.16 -84.57 -58.16
C ARG A 373 121.46 -84.32 -58.94
N PHE A 374 121.76 -83.09 -59.33
CA PHE A 374 123.02 -82.76 -60.00
C PHE A 374 124.25 -82.98 -59.10
N GLN A 375 124.14 -82.72 -57.79
CA GLN A 375 125.22 -83.05 -56.84
C GLN A 375 125.50 -84.56 -56.77
N THR A 376 124.46 -85.40 -56.77
CA THR A 376 124.64 -86.86 -56.74
C THR A 376 125.12 -87.45 -58.08
N GLU A 377 124.80 -86.83 -59.22
CA GLU A 377 125.42 -87.17 -60.53
C GLU A 377 126.89 -86.73 -60.59
N ASN A 378 127.23 -85.54 -60.09
CA ASN A 378 128.61 -85.04 -60.05
C ASN A 378 129.51 -85.90 -59.12
N ALA A 379 128.97 -86.37 -57.99
CA ALA A 379 129.64 -87.35 -57.14
C ALA A 379 129.93 -88.67 -57.87
N LYS A 380 128.97 -89.21 -58.64
CA LYS A 380 129.16 -90.40 -59.48
C LYS A 380 130.20 -90.18 -60.59
N LEU A 381 130.25 -88.98 -61.18
CA LEU A 381 131.27 -88.62 -62.18
C LEU A 381 132.67 -88.55 -61.57
N LYS A 382 132.84 -87.98 -60.37
CA LYS A 382 134.12 -88.03 -59.64
C LYS A 382 134.56 -89.46 -59.34
N GLN A 383 133.64 -90.33 -58.94
CA GLN A 383 133.94 -91.75 -58.68
C GLN A 383 134.28 -92.54 -59.97
N ARG A 384 133.82 -92.09 -61.14
CA ARG A 384 134.25 -92.62 -62.44
C ARG A 384 135.66 -92.12 -62.81
N LEU A 385 135.97 -90.85 -62.56
CA LEU A 385 137.30 -90.28 -62.80
C LEU A 385 138.40 -90.97 -61.98
N THR A 386 138.17 -91.23 -60.67
CA THR A 386 139.15 -91.99 -59.87
C THR A 386 139.39 -93.39 -60.42
N LYS A 387 138.33 -94.07 -60.89
CA LYS A 387 138.46 -95.39 -61.54
C LYS A 387 139.18 -95.36 -62.90
N ILE A 388 139.26 -94.21 -63.57
CA ILE A 388 140.04 -94.06 -64.80
C ILE A 388 141.53 -93.93 -64.43
N ALA A 389 141.88 -93.14 -63.42
CA ALA A 389 143.26 -93.07 -62.90
C ALA A 389 143.77 -94.45 -62.40
N ASP A 390 142.93 -95.21 -61.68
CA ASP A 390 143.24 -96.59 -61.24
C ASP A 390 143.49 -97.58 -62.41
N LEU A 391 143.04 -97.24 -63.63
CA LEU A 391 143.25 -98.02 -64.85
C LEU A 391 144.46 -97.52 -65.64
N GLU A 392 144.68 -96.20 -65.69
CA GLU A 392 145.88 -95.59 -66.29
C GLU A 392 147.15 -96.08 -65.58
N GLU A 393 147.15 -96.18 -64.25
CA GLU A 393 148.28 -96.74 -63.47
C GLU A 393 148.53 -98.25 -63.76
N LYS A 394 147.52 -98.98 -64.24
CA LYS A 394 147.67 -100.38 -64.66
C LYS A 394 148.17 -100.50 -66.08
N VAL A 395 147.79 -99.58 -66.96
CA VAL A 395 148.32 -99.51 -68.33
C VAL A 395 149.81 -99.19 -68.31
N THR A 396 150.26 -98.20 -67.53
CA THR A 396 151.69 -97.87 -67.44
C THR A 396 152.54 -99.04 -66.94
N LYS A 397 152.08 -99.77 -65.91
CA LYS A 397 152.75 -100.99 -65.42
C LYS A 397 152.83 -102.10 -66.48
N LEU A 398 151.75 -102.33 -67.23
CA LEU A 398 151.77 -103.29 -68.35
C LEU A 398 152.71 -102.85 -69.48
N GLU A 399 152.90 -101.55 -69.69
CA GLU A 399 153.85 -101.04 -70.69
C GLU A 399 155.31 -101.10 -70.23
N GLU A 400 155.58 -101.00 -68.92
CA GLU A 400 156.89 -101.34 -68.34
C GLU A 400 157.22 -102.84 -68.50
N GLU A 401 156.29 -103.74 -68.16
CA GLU A 401 156.45 -105.20 -68.36
C GLU A 401 156.67 -105.56 -69.83
N LYS A 402 155.90 -104.95 -70.75
CA LYS A 402 156.05 -105.07 -72.20
C LYS A 402 157.43 -104.58 -72.69
N SER A 403 157.99 -103.54 -72.09
CA SER A 403 159.34 -103.04 -72.37
C SER A 403 160.41 -104.06 -71.95
N VAL A 404 160.27 -104.69 -70.78
CA VAL A 404 161.16 -105.76 -70.31
C VAL A 404 161.11 -106.99 -71.25
N MET A 405 159.92 -107.41 -71.67
CA MET A 405 159.73 -108.51 -72.63
C MET A 405 160.31 -108.19 -74.03
N ALA A 406 160.23 -106.93 -74.47
CA ALA A 406 160.87 -106.48 -75.70
C ALA A 406 162.42 -106.55 -75.61
N GLY A 407 162.98 -106.25 -74.43
CA GLY A 407 164.41 -106.44 -74.15
C GLY A 407 164.85 -107.90 -74.26
N GLN A 408 164.09 -108.83 -73.68
CA GLN A 408 164.39 -110.27 -73.70
C GLN A 408 164.31 -110.86 -75.12
N THR A 409 163.28 -110.51 -75.89
CA THR A 409 163.18 -110.93 -77.30
C THR A 409 164.30 -110.33 -78.17
N GLY A 410 164.79 -109.13 -77.86
CA GLY A 410 165.98 -108.53 -78.49
C GLY A 410 167.32 -109.24 -78.17
N GLY A 411 167.38 -110.05 -77.11
CA GLY A 411 168.48 -110.96 -76.82
C GLY A 411 168.43 -112.20 -77.72
N LEU A 412 167.34 -112.97 -77.61
CA LEU A 412 167.12 -114.22 -78.35
C LEU A 412 167.22 -114.03 -79.88
N ALA A 413 166.78 -112.89 -80.41
CA ALA A 413 166.90 -112.57 -81.84
C ALA A 413 168.36 -112.46 -82.34
N LYS A 414 169.33 -112.18 -81.46
CA LYS A 414 170.76 -112.12 -81.82
C LYS A 414 171.40 -113.51 -81.83
N GLU A 415 171.09 -114.33 -80.83
CA GLU A 415 171.56 -115.72 -80.72
C GLU A 415 171.06 -116.56 -81.91
N LEU A 416 169.76 -116.42 -82.26
CA LEU A 416 169.15 -117.08 -83.41
C LEU A 416 169.80 -116.68 -84.74
N LYS A 417 170.32 -115.45 -84.86
CA LYS A 417 171.04 -115.01 -86.07
C LYS A 417 172.42 -115.68 -86.19
N ILE A 418 173.17 -115.78 -85.09
CA ILE A 418 174.51 -116.39 -85.10
C ILE A 418 174.43 -117.87 -85.50
N ALA A 419 173.55 -118.63 -84.84
CA ALA A 419 173.33 -120.05 -85.16
C ALA A 419 172.86 -120.29 -86.61
N LYS A 420 172.20 -119.30 -87.23
CA LYS A 420 171.72 -119.38 -88.62
C LYS A 420 172.82 -119.18 -89.66
N ASP A 421 173.80 -118.33 -89.38
CA ASP A 421 174.94 -118.13 -90.28
C ASP A 421 175.88 -119.35 -90.26
N GLU A 422 176.07 -119.99 -89.10
CA GLU A 422 176.82 -121.26 -88.96
C GLU A 422 176.14 -122.42 -89.71
N ALA A 423 174.82 -122.57 -89.59
CA ALA A 423 174.04 -123.58 -90.30
C ALA A 423 174.07 -123.43 -91.83
N SER A 424 174.41 -122.25 -92.37
CA SER A 424 174.39 -121.98 -93.81
C SER A 424 175.57 -122.60 -94.58
N LYS A 425 176.77 -122.63 -93.98
CA LYS A 425 177.99 -123.14 -94.65
C LYS A 425 178.16 -124.65 -94.54
N ALA A 426 177.74 -125.26 -93.43
CA ALA A 426 177.78 -126.71 -93.25
C ALA A 426 176.94 -127.47 -94.31
N LYS A 427 175.94 -126.81 -94.93
CA LYS A 427 175.01 -127.44 -95.87
C LYS A 427 175.59 -127.66 -97.27
N THR A 428 176.46 -126.78 -97.79
CA THR A 428 176.80 -126.77 -99.22
C THR A 428 177.98 -127.65 -99.64
N GLU A 429 178.86 -128.06 -98.73
CA GLU A 429 180.02 -128.91 -99.08
C GLU A 429 179.78 -130.40 -98.79
N CYS A 430 178.85 -130.76 -97.90
CA CYS A 430 178.46 -132.16 -97.67
C CYS A 430 177.61 -132.75 -98.80
N GLU A 431 176.87 -131.92 -99.57
CA GLU A 431 176.12 -132.38 -100.76
C GLU A 431 177.05 -132.78 -101.93
N GLY A 432 178.37 -132.54 -101.84
CA GLY A 432 179.33 -132.76 -102.93
C GLY A 432 180.05 -134.12 -102.95
N LEU A 433 180.11 -134.86 -101.84
CA LEU A 433 180.90 -136.12 -101.75
C LEU A 433 180.11 -137.40 -101.47
N LEU A 434 178.80 -137.34 -101.21
CA LEU A 434 177.96 -138.55 -101.06
C LEU A 434 177.71 -139.33 -102.37
N LYS A 435 178.49 -139.08 -103.44
CA LYS A 435 178.61 -139.96 -104.62
C LYS A 435 180.05 -140.42 -104.89
N ARG A 436 180.86 -140.43 -103.82
CA ARG A 436 182.10 -141.19 -103.56
C ARG A 436 182.30 -141.17 -102.03
N VAL A 437 181.66 -142.03 -101.24
CA VAL A 437 181.29 -143.43 -101.51
C VAL A 437 179.98 -143.78 -100.79
N ASP A 438 178.86 -143.79 -101.52
CA ASP A 438 177.80 -144.80 -101.36
C ASP A 438 178.24 -145.93 -102.30
N GLU A 439 179.04 -146.89 -101.87
CA GLU A 439 178.75 -148.03 -100.98
C GLU A 439 178.73 -147.74 -99.43
N LEU A 440 177.60 -148.02 -98.71
CA LEU A 440 177.32 -148.28 -97.23
C LEU A 440 176.20 -147.39 -96.52
N GLN A 441 175.52 -147.79 -95.40
CA GLN A 441 174.10 -147.42 -94.94
C GLN A 441 173.84 -147.26 -93.37
N GLU A 442 172.69 -146.87 -92.68
CA GLU A 442 171.38 -146.10 -92.86
C GLU A 442 170.43 -146.09 -91.54
N VAL A 443 169.27 -145.35 -91.47
CA VAL A 443 167.96 -145.50 -90.65
C VAL A 443 167.67 -144.85 -89.20
N SER A 444 166.54 -144.06 -88.91
CA SER A 444 165.81 -143.74 -87.55
C SER A 444 164.59 -142.65 -87.49
N LEU A 445 163.66 -142.52 -86.45
CA LEU A 445 162.40 -141.60 -86.32
C LEU A 445 161.63 -141.25 -84.91
N ALA A 446 160.92 -140.06 -84.76
CA ALA A 446 159.57 -139.59 -84.11
C ALA A 446 159.05 -139.46 -82.56
N ALA A 447 158.19 -138.43 -82.14
CA ALA A 447 157.10 -138.34 -81.01
C ALA A 447 156.49 -136.91 -80.47
N GLY A 448 155.37 -136.78 -79.65
CA GLY A 448 154.83 -135.56 -78.85
C GLY A 448 153.31 -135.46 -78.25
N ASP A 449 152.87 -134.56 -77.27
CA ASP A 449 151.45 -134.39 -76.62
C ASP A 449 151.01 -133.05 -75.77
N ALA A 450 149.84 -132.90 -75.01
CA ALA A 450 149.19 -131.63 -74.39
C ALA A 450 148.18 -131.65 -73.08
N SER A 451 147.42 -130.55 -72.62
CA SER A 451 146.52 -130.43 -71.34
C SER A 451 145.46 -129.21 -71.10
N GLY A 452 144.71 -129.05 -69.93
CA GLY A 452 143.59 -128.04 -69.48
C GLY A 452 143.28 -127.87 -67.91
N GLU A 453 142.32 -127.20 -67.14
CA GLU A 453 141.04 -126.32 -67.12
C GLU A 453 140.93 -125.29 -65.84
N THR A 454 139.94 -124.74 -65.02
CA THR A 454 138.47 -124.80 -64.49
C THR A 454 137.90 -123.49 -63.68
N ASP A 455 136.60 -123.32 -63.17
CA ASP A 455 135.98 -122.13 -62.37
C ASP A 455 134.72 -122.38 -61.39
N ARG A 456 134.40 -121.55 -60.32
CA ARG A 456 133.09 -121.40 -59.51
C ARG A 456 133.08 -120.58 -58.14
N ALA A 457 132.12 -119.63 -57.88
CA ALA A 457 131.48 -119.28 -56.54
C ALA A 457 130.53 -118.01 -56.54
N GLN A 458 129.32 -118.02 -55.91
CA GLN A 458 128.43 -116.82 -55.92
C GLN A 458 127.35 -116.58 -54.80
N GLU A 459 126.64 -117.60 -54.27
CA GLU A 459 125.23 -117.45 -53.81
C GLU A 459 124.86 -116.75 -52.48
N GLU A 460 125.68 -116.74 -51.41
CA GLU A 460 125.19 -116.46 -50.03
C GLU A 460 124.62 -115.04 -49.76
N LYS A 461 124.69 -114.14 -50.75
CA LYS A 461 124.45 -112.70 -50.59
C LYS A 461 122.98 -112.26 -50.61
N ILE A 462 122.04 -113.18 -50.80
CA ILE A 462 120.63 -112.86 -51.13
C ILE A 462 119.70 -112.88 -49.90
N VAL A 463 119.81 -113.89 -49.03
CA VAL A 463 118.79 -114.21 -48.00
C VAL A 463 118.57 -113.08 -46.97
N ALA A 464 119.58 -112.28 -46.67
CA ALA A 464 119.52 -111.29 -45.59
C ALA A 464 118.69 -110.03 -45.90
N LEU A 465 118.33 -109.76 -47.16
CA LEU A 465 117.70 -108.50 -47.56
C LEU A 465 116.17 -108.50 -47.54
N GLU A 466 115.52 -109.67 -47.59
CA GLU A 466 114.05 -109.75 -47.71
C GLU A 466 113.34 -109.47 -46.39
N THR A 467 113.91 -109.91 -45.26
CA THR A 467 113.32 -109.80 -43.91
C THR A 467 113.01 -108.34 -43.51
N ALA A 468 113.88 -107.40 -43.87
CA ALA A 468 113.78 -106.00 -43.48
C ALA A 468 112.61 -105.24 -44.15
N LEU A 469 112.05 -105.78 -45.24
CA LEU A 469 111.00 -105.13 -46.03
C LEU A 469 109.61 -105.30 -45.39
N GLN A 470 109.43 -106.34 -44.57
CA GLN A 470 108.11 -106.77 -44.09
C GLN A 470 107.63 -105.95 -42.88
N GLU A 471 108.53 -105.57 -41.97
CA GLU A 471 108.21 -104.85 -40.72
C GLU A 471 107.59 -103.46 -40.94
N TRP A 472 108.07 -102.73 -41.94
CA TRP A 472 107.59 -101.38 -42.28
C TRP A 472 106.12 -101.34 -42.72
N THR A 473 105.56 -102.46 -43.17
CA THR A 473 104.19 -102.54 -43.71
C THR A 473 103.12 -102.62 -42.61
N GLU A 474 103.47 -103.06 -41.40
CA GLU A 474 102.53 -103.16 -40.27
C GLU A 474 102.25 -101.82 -39.59
N LEU A 475 103.29 -100.98 -39.45
CA LEU A 475 103.21 -99.74 -38.67
C LEU A 475 102.17 -98.76 -39.24
N ALA A 476 102.08 -98.67 -40.58
CA ALA A 476 101.17 -97.76 -41.28
C ALA A 476 99.68 -98.07 -41.09
N LYS A 477 99.30 -99.30 -40.69
CA LYS A 477 97.89 -99.70 -40.57
C LYS A 477 97.22 -99.24 -39.27
N ARG A 478 97.99 -98.95 -38.22
CA ARG A 478 97.45 -98.67 -36.87
C ARG A 478 96.99 -97.22 -36.74
N SER A 479 97.80 -96.26 -37.19
CA SER A 479 97.54 -94.82 -37.08
C SER A 479 96.25 -94.36 -37.79
N TYR A 480 95.86 -95.00 -38.90
CA TYR A 480 94.63 -94.65 -39.63
C TYR A 480 93.35 -95.00 -38.87
N LYS A 481 93.41 -95.92 -37.89
CA LYS A 481 92.22 -96.39 -37.17
C LYS A 481 91.74 -95.38 -36.12
N GLU A 482 92.65 -94.87 -35.29
CA GLU A 482 92.33 -94.02 -34.14
C GLU A 482 91.65 -92.70 -34.54
N TYR A 483 92.04 -92.11 -35.68
CA TYR A 483 91.43 -90.89 -36.21
C TYR A 483 89.93 -91.06 -36.53
N LYS A 484 89.52 -92.25 -36.99
CA LYS A 484 88.15 -92.52 -37.43
C LYS A 484 87.16 -92.53 -36.27
N ASP A 485 87.59 -93.07 -35.13
CA ASP A 485 86.71 -93.34 -33.98
C ASP A 485 86.40 -92.06 -33.16
N MET A 486 87.25 -91.04 -33.22
CA MET A 486 87.09 -89.77 -32.50
C MET A 486 86.14 -88.75 -33.16
N LEU A 487 85.78 -88.93 -34.43
CA LEU A 487 85.04 -87.92 -35.22
C LEU A 487 83.63 -87.56 -34.68
N PRO A 488 82.81 -88.49 -34.12
CA PRO A 488 81.46 -88.17 -33.64
C PRO A 488 81.44 -87.19 -32.47
N THR A 489 82.38 -87.33 -31.53
CA THR A 489 82.43 -86.57 -30.27
C THR A 489 82.56 -85.07 -30.51
N TYR A 490 83.39 -84.66 -31.47
CA TYR A 490 83.57 -83.25 -31.85
C TYR A 490 82.29 -82.60 -32.39
N ARG A 491 81.42 -83.35 -33.09
CA ARG A 491 80.15 -82.82 -33.62
C ARG A 491 79.13 -82.53 -32.53
N LEU A 492 79.14 -83.29 -31.43
CA LEU A 492 78.23 -83.08 -30.31
C LEU A 492 78.61 -81.82 -29.51
N ALA A 493 79.91 -81.57 -29.30
CA ALA A 493 80.39 -80.39 -28.59
C ALA A 493 80.02 -79.06 -29.27
N ASP A 494 80.13 -78.97 -30.60
CA ASP A 494 79.80 -77.73 -31.34
C ASP A 494 78.28 -77.46 -31.45
N LYS A 495 77.43 -78.42 -31.09
CA LYS A 495 75.97 -78.22 -30.95
C LYS A 495 75.65 -77.45 -29.67
N TYR A 496 76.09 -77.95 -28.51
CA TYR A 496 75.85 -77.29 -27.22
C TYR A 496 76.42 -75.86 -27.15
N ARG A 497 77.55 -75.61 -27.84
CA ARG A 497 78.16 -74.27 -27.95
C ARG A 497 77.24 -73.22 -28.60
N LYS A 498 76.32 -73.63 -29.48
CA LYS A 498 75.37 -72.71 -30.15
C LYS A 498 74.17 -72.42 -29.26
N GLU A 499 73.60 -73.46 -28.67
CA GLU A 499 72.43 -73.39 -27.77
C GLU A 499 72.68 -72.46 -26.57
N ALA A 500 73.89 -72.52 -25.98
CA ALA A 500 74.29 -71.62 -24.90
C ALA A 500 74.38 -70.13 -25.33
N LEU A 501 74.73 -69.87 -26.59
CA LEU A 501 74.94 -68.53 -27.13
C LEU A 501 73.59 -67.85 -27.44
N GLU A 502 72.61 -68.61 -27.94
CA GLU A 502 71.23 -68.14 -28.12
C GLU A 502 70.56 -67.84 -26.77
N GLY A 503 70.74 -68.72 -25.77
CA GLY A 503 70.26 -68.50 -24.40
C GLY A 503 70.75 -67.19 -23.78
N ALA A 504 72.04 -66.86 -23.95
CA ALA A 504 72.62 -65.62 -23.43
C ALA A 504 71.99 -64.35 -24.05
N GLN A 505 71.53 -64.40 -25.30
CA GLN A 505 70.88 -63.27 -25.96
C GLN A 505 69.46 -63.02 -25.42
N THR A 506 68.70 -64.08 -25.11
CA THR A 506 67.33 -63.93 -24.57
C THR A 506 67.32 -63.30 -23.18
N ILE A 507 68.25 -63.70 -22.30
CA ILE A 507 68.42 -63.14 -20.95
C ILE A 507 68.64 -61.62 -21.02
N LYS A 508 69.61 -61.17 -21.83
CA LYS A 508 69.93 -59.75 -22.00
C LYS A 508 68.75 -58.92 -22.54
N GLY A 509 67.89 -59.53 -23.36
CA GLY A 509 66.65 -58.92 -23.84
C GLY A 509 65.54 -58.80 -22.78
N LEU A 510 65.56 -59.63 -21.73
CA LEU A 510 64.63 -59.55 -20.61
C LEU A 510 65.09 -58.53 -19.55
N GLU A 511 66.39 -58.48 -19.26
CA GLU A 511 66.99 -57.50 -18.33
C GLU A 511 66.67 -56.06 -18.72
N LEU A 512 66.80 -55.72 -20.02
CA LEU A 512 66.44 -54.40 -20.56
C LEU A 512 64.95 -54.04 -20.35
N LYS A 513 64.04 -55.01 -20.49
CA LYS A 513 62.61 -54.81 -20.26
C LYS A 513 62.32 -54.61 -18.77
N LEU A 514 63.01 -55.34 -17.89
CA LEU A 514 62.88 -55.23 -16.43
C LEU A 514 63.39 -53.86 -15.91
N ALA A 515 64.48 -53.35 -16.49
CA ALA A 515 64.98 -52.01 -16.21
C ALA A 515 63.97 -50.92 -16.61
N ALA A 516 63.38 -51.01 -17.81
CA ALA A 516 62.37 -50.07 -18.30
C ALA A 516 61.05 -50.11 -17.50
N ALA A 517 60.64 -51.29 -17.01
CA ALA A 517 59.46 -51.41 -16.15
C ALA A 517 59.66 -50.70 -14.80
N ARG A 518 60.84 -50.83 -14.18
CA ARG A 518 61.14 -50.24 -12.87
C ARG A 518 61.16 -48.71 -12.87
N THR A 519 61.62 -48.07 -13.95
CA THR A 519 61.59 -46.61 -14.05
C THR A 519 60.18 -46.06 -14.28
N SER A 520 59.27 -46.84 -14.87
CA SER A 520 57.88 -46.42 -15.12
C SER A 520 57.01 -46.37 -13.86
N GLN A 521 57.33 -47.13 -12.80
CA GLN A 521 56.42 -47.36 -11.67
C GLN A 521 56.70 -46.48 -10.42
N SER A 522 57.72 -45.62 -10.47
CA SER A 522 58.30 -45.00 -9.26
C SER A 522 57.83 -43.58 -8.90
N ASN A 523 57.09 -42.87 -9.76
CA ASN A 523 56.91 -41.40 -9.65
C ASN A 523 55.47 -40.88 -9.84
N GLY A 524 54.44 -41.73 -9.74
CA GLY A 524 53.03 -41.36 -9.94
C GLY A 524 52.17 -41.31 -8.67
N ASP A 525 51.52 -42.42 -8.35
CA ASP A 525 50.35 -42.46 -7.44
C ASP A 525 50.61 -42.10 -5.98
N SER A 526 51.75 -42.50 -5.40
CA SER A 526 52.01 -42.37 -3.95
C SER A 526 51.79 -40.94 -3.43
N SER A 527 52.33 -39.96 -4.14
CA SER A 527 52.25 -38.54 -3.77
C SER A 527 50.84 -37.97 -3.93
N HIS A 528 50.11 -38.38 -4.98
CA HIS A 528 48.78 -37.89 -5.29
C HIS A 528 47.76 -38.32 -4.22
N TRP A 529 47.77 -39.59 -3.81
CA TRP A 529 46.84 -40.09 -2.81
C TRP A 529 47.15 -39.58 -1.41
N LYS A 530 48.43 -39.37 -1.06
CA LYS A 530 48.82 -38.80 0.23
C LYS A 530 48.29 -37.36 0.40
N ALA A 531 48.59 -36.47 -0.55
CA ALA A 531 48.14 -35.07 -0.48
C ALA A 531 46.61 -34.94 -0.43
N LYS A 532 45.89 -35.84 -1.10
CA LYS A 532 44.42 -35.86 -1.11
C LYS A 532 43.81 -36.32 0.22
N TYR A 533 44.50 -37.17 0.98
CA TYR A 533 44.08 -37.57 2.33
C TYR A 533 44.39 -36.50 3.38
N GLU A 534 45.57 -35.87 3.31
CA GLU A 534 45.96 -34.78 4.21
C GLU A 534 44.98 -33.59 4.05
N SER A 535 44.67 -33.19 2.81
CA SER A 535 43.66 -32.15 2.51
C SER A 535 42.23 -32.46 2.97
N LEU A 536 41.88 -33.73 3.28
CA LEU A 536 40.57 -34.10 3.79
C LEU A 536 40.50 -34.09 5.32
N LEU A 537 41.62 -34.29 6.01
CA LEU A 537 41.70 -34.26 7.48
C LEU A 537 41.67 -32.82 8.01
N ASP A 538 42.41 -31.91 7.37
CA ASP A 538 42.42 -30.48 7.72
C ASP A 538 41.04 -29.81 7.56
N CYS A 539 40.18 -30.36 6.69
CA CYS A 539 38.86 -29.78 6.39
C CYS A 539 37.75 -30.21 7.38
N VAL A 540 38.05 -31.11 8.33
CA VAL A 540 37.08 -31.65 9.33
C VAL A 540 37.36 -31.11 10.75
N SER A 541 38.40 -30.29 10.92
CA SER A 541 38.86 -29.81 12.23
C SER A 541 38.38 -28.37 12.52
N VAL A 542 37.19 -28.24 13.11
CA VAL A 542 36.60 -27.00 13.69
C VAL A 542 36.01 -27.31 15.06
#